data_AF-A0A7Z1R137-F1
#
_entry.id   AF-A0A7Z1R137-F1
#
_cell.length_a   1.000
_cell.length_b   1.000
_cell.length_c   1.000
_cell.angle_alpha   90.00
_cell.angle_beta   90.00
_cell.angle_gamma   90.00
#
_symmetry.space_group_name_H-M   'P 1'
#
loop_
_entity.id
_entity.type
_entity.pdbx_description
1 polymer ?
#
loop_
_entity_poly.entity_id
_entity_poly.type
_entity_poly.pdbx_seq_one_letter_code
_entity_poly.pdbx_strand_id
1 'polypeptide(L)'
;MVVAVRRCASRVARAVLRSPGLAAWGVTGAGLAAFIVAGWVPRLWEVDVDAIALDQLLYRVRSAVDDARRVLGYDVMLAAAEIERLDHPTSIARYDGAERRVVFNADCEFSGDELLDTAGHECVHALFDQASLRLQSGEYDFWTCVLVEETAAYVIGADVAGRVRAGRGGDGAALRDALLQRYRRACDASDRDSIHQFIWRRMAKFGEDAIDPERELGISIHFPSASLVDEVAAICSSSHDPHAAASAIAGRFWPTPTPTPDPDRPWLQ
;
A
#
# COMPACT_ATOMS: atom_id res chain seq x y z
N MET A 1 -18.06 -6.67 -23.10
CA MET A 1 -19.35 -7.17 -23.62
C MET A 1 -20.27 -7.73 -22.51
N VAL A 2 -19.75 -8.55 -21.58
CA VAL A 2 -20.50 -9.15 -20.46
C VAL A 2 -21.16 -8.12 -19.52
N VAL A 3 -20.48 -7.01 -19.21
CA VAL A 3 -21.03 -5.93 -18.35
C VAL A 3 -22.23 -5.23 -19.00
N ALA A 4 -22.20 -5.04 -20.32
CA ALA A 4 -23.31 -4.43 -21.06
C ALA A 4 -24.55 -5.32 -21.06
N VAL A 5 -24.38 -6.64 -21.17
CA VAL A 5 -25.46 -7.64 -21.10
C VAL A 5 -26.10 -7.67 -19.71
N ARG A 6 -25.30 -7.65 -18.62
CA ARG A 6 -25.82 -7.57 -17.24
C ARG A 6 -26.62 -6.29 -16.96
N ARG A 7 -26.17 -5.14 -17.47
CA ARG A 7 -26.91 -3.87 -17.34
C ARG A 7 -28.22 -3.86 -18.13
N CYS A 8 -28.27 -4.52 -19.28
CA CYS A 8 -29.49 -4.64 -20.07
C CYS A 8 -30.52 -5.57 -19.39
N ALA A 9 -30.09 -6.74 -18.92
CA ALA A 9 -30.95 -7.71 -18.22
C ALA A 9 -31.58 -7.13 -16.94
N SER A 10 -30.82 -6.37 -16.15
CA SER A 10 -31.33 -5.76 -14.91
C SER A 10 -32.31 -4.60 -15.13
N ARG A 11 -32.28 -3.93 -16.30
CA ARG A 11 -33.25 -2.90 -16.68
C ARG A 11 -34.57 -3.53 -17.17
N VAL A 12 -34.49 -4.62 -17.93
CA VAL A 12 -35.66 -5.36 -18.41
C VAL A 12 -36.40 -6.03 -17.24
N ALA A 13 -35.68 -6.70 -16.33
CA ALA A 13 -36.28 -7.33 -15.15
C ALA A 13 -37.04 -6.31 -14.26
N ARG A 14 -36.52 -5.09 -14.13
CA ARG A 14 -37.17 -4.01 -13.35
C ARG A 14 -38.44 -3.48 -13.99
N ALA A 15 -38.51 -3.44 -15.33
CA ALA A 15 -39.69 -2.98 -16.05
C ALA A 15 -40.83 -4.02 -15.97
N VAL A 16 -40.50 -5.31 -16.05
CA VAL A 16 -41.47 -6.42 -15.96
C VAL A 16 -42.09 -6.51 -14.56
N LEU A 17 -41.31 -6.29 -13.50
CA LEU A 17 -41.79 -6.34 -12.11
C LEU A 17 -42.75 -5.20 -11.71
N ARG A 18 -42.86 -4.13 -12.51
CA ARG A 18 -43.68 -2.95 -12.19
C ARG A 18 -45.04 -2.89 -12.89
N SER A 19 -45.34 -3.82 -13.79
CA SER A 19 -46.61 -3.85 -14.54
C SER A 19 -47.36 -5.16 -14.29
N PRO A 20 -48.33 -5.21 -13.36
CA PRO A 20 -49.03 -6.44 -12.99
C PRO A 20 -49.80 -7.10 -14.14
N GLY A 21 -50.19 -6.35 -15.18
CA GLY A 21 -50.84 -6.88 -16.38
C GLY A 21 -49.93 -7.67 -17.33
N LEU A 22 -48.60 -7.53 -17.23
CA LEU A 22 -47.63 -8.29 -18.02
C LEU A 22 -47.11 -9.54 -17.30
N ALA A 23 -47.42 -9.72 -16.01
CA ALA A 23 -46.93 -10.85 -15.23
C ALA A 23 -47.51 -12.19 -15.70
N ALA A 24 -48.76 -12.21 -16.18
CA ALA A 24 -49.42 -13.45 -16.61
C ALA A 24 -48.91 -14.00 -17.96
N TRP A 25 -48.45 -13.15 -18.88
CA TRP A 25 -47.80 -13.55 -20.13
C TRP A 25 -46.26 -13.53 -20.05
N GLY A 26 -45.72 -12.76 -19.11
CA GLY A 26 -44.29 -12.60 -18.88
C GLY A 26 -43.63 -13.77 -18.17
N VAL A 27 -44.34 -14.56 -17.36
CA VAL A 27 -43.74 -15.71 -16.67
C VAL A 27 -43.37 -16.85 -17.64
N THR A 28 -44.17 -17.08 -18.68
CA THR A 28 -43.85 -18.05 -19.74
C THR A 28 -42.93 -17.47 -20.81
N GLY A 29 -43.12 -16.21 -21.23
CA GLY A 29 -42.26 -15.56 -22.22
C GLY A 29 -40.86 -15.19 -21.71
N ALA A 30 -40.74 -14.64 -20.50
CA ALA A 30 -39.44 -14.32 -19.89
C ALA A 30 -38.75 -15.58 -19.36
N GLY A 31 -39.50 -16.59 -18.93
CA GLY A 31 -38.96 -17.92 -18.61
C GLY A 31 -38.32 -18.57 -19.84
N LEU A 32 -39.01 -18.59 -20.99
CA LEU A 32 -38.49 -19.14 -22.24
C LEU A 32 -37.34 -18.29 -22.82
N ALA A 33 -37.43 -16.95 -22.75
CA ALA A 33 -36.35 -16.06 -23.18
C ALA A 33 -35.12 -16.18 -22.28
N ALA A 34 -35.29 -16.34 -20.96
CA ALA A 34 -34.18 -16.61 -20.03
C ALA A 34 -33.58 -18.00 -20.28
N PHE A 35 -34.39 -19.01 -20.60
CA PHE A 35 -33.92 -20.36 -20.94
C PHE A 35 -33.21 -20.41 -22.30
N ILE A 36 -33.68 -19.64 -23.29
CA ILE A 36 -33.01 -19.50 -24.60
C ILE A 36 -31.72 -18.69 -24.43
N VAL A 37 -31.70 -17.59 -23.68
CA VAL A 37 -30.46 -16.85 -23.40
C VAL A 37 -29.47 -17.68 -22.59
N ALA A 38 -29.93 -18.46 -21.60
CA ALA A 38 -29.08 -19.39 -20.86
C ALA A 38 -28.61 -20.57 -21.74
N GLY A 39 -29.44 -21.07 -22.66
CA GLY A 39 -29.09 -22.14 -23.59
C GLY A 39 -28.16 -21.73 -24.74
N TRP A 40 -28.15 -20.43 -25.09
CA TRP A 40 -27.29 -19.87 -26.15
C TRP A 40 -26.02 -19.19 -25.64
N VAL A 41 -25.87 -19.04 -24.32
CA VAL A 41 -24.63 -18.54 -23.70
C VAL A 41 -24.08 -19.65 -22.80
N PRO A 42 -23.20 -20.53 -23.32
CA PRO A 42 -22.72 -21.74 -22.62
C PRO A 42 -21.90 -21.50 -21.34
N ARG A 43 -21.88 -20.29 -20.78
CA ARG A 43 -20.95 -19.85 -19.73
C ARG A 43 -21.53 -18.88 -18.69
N LEU A 44 -22.85 -18.67 -18.63
CA LEU A 44 -23.43 -17.78 -17.61
C LEU A 44 -23.32 -18.33 -16.17
N TRP A 45 -23.01 -19.62 -16.03
CA TRP A 45 -22.80 -20.33 -14.76
C TRP A 45 -21.34 -20.68 -14.48
N GLU A 46 -20.41 -20.35 -15.37
CA GLU A 46 -18.98 -20.36 -15.03
C GLU A 46 -18.77 -19.15 -14.12
N VAL A 47 -18.92 -19.40 -12.81
CA VAL A 47 -18.51 -18.48 -11.77
C VAL A 47 -17.00 -18.36 -11.91
N ASP A 48 -16.56 -17.22 -12.43
CA ASP A 48 -15.16 -16.86 -12.51
C ASP A 48 -14.65 -16.62 -11.09
N VAL A 49 -14.13 -17.69 -10.48
CA VAL A 49 -13.63 -17.70 -9.09
C VAL A 49 -12.51 -16.68 -8.93
N ASP A 50 -11.68 -16.52 -9.96
CA ASP A 50 -10.57 -15.57 -9.98
C ASP A 50 -11.10 -14.13 -9.99
N ALA A 51 -12.13 -13.84 -10.79
CA ALA A 51 -12.78 -12.52 -10.77
C ALA A 51 -13.42 -12.20 -9.40
N ILE A 52 -14.03 -13.20 -8.73
CA ILE A 52 -14.59 -12.99 -7.38
C ILE A 52 -13.49 -12.76 -6.36
N ALA A 53 -12.40 -13.52 -6.41
CA ALA A 53 -11.26 -13.35 -5.50
C ALA A 53 -10.64 -11.96 -5.67
N LEU A 54 -10.49 -11.50 -6.92
CA LEU A 54 -9.97 -10.18 -7.25
C LEU A 54 -10.88 -9.05 -6.73
N ASP A 55 -12.20 -9.16 -6.92
CA ASP A 55 -13.18 -8.20 -6.38
C ASP A 55 -13.14 -8.15 -4.84
N GLN A 56 -13.00 -9.29 -4.17
CA GLN A 56 -12.87 -9.36 -2.72
C GLN A 56 -11.56 -8.73 -2.23
N LEU A 57 -10.44 -8.98 -2.91
CA LEU A 57 -9.17 -8.34 -2.61
C LEU A 57 -9.27 -6.83 -2.77
N LEU A 58 -9.84 -6.34 -3.88
CA LEU A 58 -10.04 -4.91 -4.11
C LEU A 58 -10.84 -4.24 -2.99
N TYR A 59 -11.93 -4.87 -2.56
CA TYR A 59 -12.74 -4.37 -1.46
C TYR A 59 -11.93 -4.27 -0.16
N ARG A 60 -11.17 -5.33 0.17
CA ARG A 60 -10.33 -5.37 1.38
C ARG A 60 -9.21 -4.32 1.34
N VAL A 61 -8.55 -4.16 0.18
CA VAL A 61 -7.52 -3.14 -0.06
C VAL A 61 -8.08 -1.75 0.16
N ARG A 62 -9.21 -1.41 -0.48
CA ARG A 62 -9.86 -0.10 -0.31
C ARG A 62 -10.22 0.18 1.14
N SER A 63 -10.79 -0.82 1.83
CA SER A 63 -11.12 -0.67 3.25
C SER A 63 -9.88 -0.48 4.13
N ALA A 64 -8.77 -1.18 3.85
CA ALA A 64 -7.53 -1.02 4.60
C ALA A 64 -6.90 0.36 4.39
N VAL A 65 -6.82 0.82 3.14
CA VAL A 65 -6.30 2.14 2.79
C VAL A 65 -7.17 3.26 3.38
N ASP A 66 -8.49 3.15 3.29
CA ASP A 66 -9.39 4.15 3.88
C ASP A 66 -9.24 4.25 5.39
N ASP A 67 -9.11 3.11 6.08
CA ASP A 67 -8.93 3.10 7.53
C ASP A 67 -7.54 3.65 7.93
N ALA A 68 -6.48 3.26 7.21
CA ALA A 68 -5.13 3.77 7.42
C ALA A 68 -5.08 5.29 7.23
N ARG A 69 -5.66 5.80 6.13
CA ARG A 69 -5.76 7.23 5.83
C ARG A 69 -6.48 8.02 6.93
N ARG A 70 -7.58 7.47 7.48
CA ARG A 70 -8.31 8.12 8.60
C ARG A 70 -7.46 8.21 9.87
N VAL A 71 -6.68 7.18 10.16
CA VAL A 71 -5.77 7.17 11.32
C VAL A 71 -4.60 8.12 11.13
N LEU A 72 -4.05 8.17 9.91
CA LEU A 72 -2.93 9.04 9.56
C LEU A 72 -3.28 10.53 9.73
N GLY A 73 -4.53 10.89 9.41
CA GLY A 73 -5.01 12.27 9.51
C GLY A 73 -4.46 13.18 8.41
N TYR A 74 -4.36 14.48 8.73
CA TYR A 74 -3.74 15.52 7.88
C TYR A 74 -4.38 15.72 6.48
N ASP A 75 -5.65 15.32 6.30
CA ASP A 75 -6.34 15.40 5.02
C ASP A 75 -5.57 14.76 3.85
N VAL A 76 -4.74 13.73 4.11
CA VAL A 76 -4.04 12.99 3.04
C VAL A 76 -5.07 12.52 2.03
N MET A 77 -4.87 12.95 0.78
CA MET A 77 -5.80 12.73 -0.32
C MET A 77 -5.28 11.58 -1.18
N LEU A 78 -6.01 10.46 -1.14
CA LEU A 78 -5.81 9.36 -2.08
C LEU A 78 -7.01 9.34 -3.04
N ALA A 79 -6.71 9.41 -4.34
CA ALA A 79 -7.72 9.36 -5.39
C ALA A 79 -8.31 7.96 -5.55
N ALA A 80 -7.48 6.93 -5.36
CA ALA A 80 -7.90 5.54 -5.47
C ALA A 80 -6.98 4.59 -4.67
N ALA A 81 -7.55 3.44 -4.32
CA ALA A 81 -6.83 2.23 -3.97
C ALA A 81 -7.24 1.12 -4.93
N GLU A 82 -6.25 0.54 -5.59
CA GLU A 82 -6.41 -0.34 -6.75
C GLU A 82 -5.57 -1.60 -6.62
N ILE A 83 -5.86 -2.56 -7.49
CA ILE A 83 -5.09 -3.80 -7.62
C ILE A 83 -4.70 -3.97 -9.08
N GLU A 84 -3.43 -4.23 -9.31
CA GLU A 84 -2.86 -4.45 -10.63
C GLU A 84 -1.82 -5.57 -10.53
N ARG A 85 -1.51 -6.24 -11.63
CA ARG A 85 -0.29 -7.05 -11.67
C ARG A 85 0.89 -6.09 -11.84
N LEU A 86 1.75 -6.05 -10.83
CA LEU A 86 2.94 -5.21 -10.88
C LEU A 86 4.04 -5.92 -11.69
N ASP A 87 4.82 -5.14 -12.43
CA ASP A 87 5.85 -5.64 -13.37
C ASP A 87 6.92 -6.48 -12.66
N HIS A 88 7.10 -6.27 -11.36
CA HIS A 88 8.00 -7.06 -10.53
C HIS A 88 7.23 -7.96 -9.57
N PRO A 89 7.47 -9.30 -9.60
CA PRO A 89 6.74 -10.27 -8.76
C PRO A 89 7.06 -10.14 -7.26
N THR A 90 8.01 -9.28 -6.88
CA THR A 90 8.32 -8.97 -5.47
C THR A 90 7.79 -7.63 -5.01
N SER A 91 7.27 -6.79 -5.91
CA SER A 91 6.60 -5.56 -5.51
C SER A 91 5.25 -5.92 -4.91
N ILE A 92 5.05 -5.56 -3.65
CA ILE A 92 3.84 -5.90 -2.88
C ILE A 92 2.77 -4.83 -3.08
N ALA A 93 3.16 -3.57 -3.00
CA ALA A 93 2.35 -2.41 -3.33
C ALA A 93 3.26 -1.25 -3.77
N ARG A 94 2.64 -0.14 -4.22
CA ARG A 94 3.31 1.13 -4.45
C ARG A 94 2.34 2.30 -4.29
N TYR A 95 2.84 3.43 -3.80
CA TYR A 95 2.20 4.73 -3.90
C TYR A 95 2.64 5.43 -5.20
N ASP A 96 1.67 5.83 -6.01
CA ASP A 96 1.86 6.65 -7.19
C ASP A 96 1.54 8.11 -6.85
N GLY A 97 2.56 8.93 -6.68
CA GLY A 97 2.39 10.35 -6.32
C GLY A 97 1.77 11.21 -7.41
N ALA A 98 1.96 10.85 -8.69
CA ALA A 98 1.42 11.62 -9.81
C ALA A 98 -0.10 11.50 -9.89
N GLU A 99 -0.61 10.29 -9.65
CA GLU A 99 -2.05 9.98 -9.67
C GLU A 99 -2.69 9.95 -8.28
N ARG A 100 -1.86 10.09 -7.22
CA ARG A 100 -2.25 9.99 -5.80
C ARG A 100 -3.03 8.71 -5.51
N ARG A 101 -2.55 7.58 -5.99
CA ARG A 101 -3.20 6.28 -5.76
C ARG A 101 -2.24 5.29 -5.12
N VAL A 102 -2.80 4.31 -4.42
CA VAL A 102 -2.07 3.15 -3.91
C VAL A 102 -2.46 1.94 -4.74
N VAL A 103 -1.47 1.22 -5.27
CA VAL A 103 -1.66 0.03 -6.10
C VAL A 103 -1.08 -1.17 -5.38
N PHE A 104 -1.90 -2.19 -5.12
CA PHE A 104 -1.47 -3.46 -4.55
C PHE A 104 -1.27 -4.50 -5.66
N ASN A 105 -0.31 -5.40 -5.47
CA ASN A 105 -0.07 -6.47 -6.43
C ASN A 105 -1.17 -7.53 -6.36
N ALA A 106 -1.86 -7.76 -7.48
CA ALA A 106 -2.92 -8.74 -7.61
C ALA A 106 -2.44 -10.20 -7.47
N ASP A 107 -1.14 -10.45 -7.67
CA ASP A 107 -0.54 -11.79 -7.55
C ASP A 107 -0.11 -12.11 -6.10
N CYS A 108 -0.30 -11.18 -5.15
CA CYS A 108 0.01 -11.38 -3.74
C CYS A 108 -1.24 -11.77 -2.93
N GLU A 109 -1.12 -12.83 -2.13
CA GLU A 109 -2.10 -13.12 -1.08
C GLU A 109 -1.74 -12.33 0.18
N PHE A 110 -2.74 -11.68 0.77
CA PHE A 110 -2.56 -10.92 1.99
C PHE A 110 -3.44 -11.45 3.11
N SER A 111 -2.84 -11.69 4.27
CA SER A 111 -3.59 -11.76 5.53
C SER A 111 -4.22 -10.40 5.88
N GLY A 112 -5.08 -10.38 6.90
CA GLY A 112 -5.68 -9.14 7.39
C GLY A 112 -4.63 -8.16 7.94
N ASP A 113 -3.61 -8.66 8.63
CA ASP A 113 -2.54 -7.83 9.20
C ASP A 113 -1.57 -7.32 8.15
N GLU A 114 -1.20 -8.14 7.16
CA GLU A 114 -0.35 -7.70 6.06
C GLU A 114 -1.02 -6.61 5.23
N LEU A 115 -2.34 -6.69 4.98
CA LEU A 115 -3.06 -5.59 4.33
C LEU A 115 -2.98 -4.29 5.13
N LEU A 116 -3.09 -4.35 6.47
CA LEU A 116 -3.01 -3.15 7.30
C LEU A 116 -1.60 -2.56 7.33
N ASP A 117 -0.59 -3.42 7.41
CA ASP A 117 0.82 -3.04 7.36
C ASP A 117 1.14 -2.35 6.03
N THR A 118 0.85 -3.00 4.91
CA THR A 118 1.07 -2.44 3.57
C THR A 118 0.25 -1.17 3.34
N ALA A 119 -1.03 -1.14 3.73
CA ALA A 119 -1.84 0.08 3.60
C ALA A 119 -1.28 1.23 4.45
N GLY A 120 -0.81 0.96 5.67
CA GLY A 120 -0.17 1.94 6.54
C GLY A 120 1.10 2.51 5.89
N HIS A 121 1.98 1.62 5.41
CA HIS A 121 3.23 1.97 4.74
C HIS A 121 2.99 2.89 3.53
N GLU A 122 2.13 2.50 2.60
CA GLU A 122 1.85 3.30 1.40
C GLU A 122 1.15 4.64 1.70
N CYS A 123 0.30 4.68 2.74
CA CYS A 123 -0.28 5.95 3.19
C CYS A 123 0.77 6.91 3.74
N VAL A 124 1.85 6.42 4.35
CA VAL A 124 2.94 7.27 4.84
C VAL A 124 3.73 7.87 3.68
N HIS A 125 3.98 7.14 2.59
CA HIS A 125 4.55 7.75 1.38
C HIS A 125 3.69 8.90 0.85
N ALA A 126 2.37 8.73 0.85
CA ALA A 126 1.45 9.80 0.48
C ALA A 126 1.53 11.02 1.43
N LEU A 127 1.74 10.79 2.73
CA LEU A 127 1.99 11.86 3.70
C LEU A 127 3.28 12.62 3.40
N PHE A 128 4.40 11.92 3.19
CA PHE A 128 5.68 12.58 2.87
C PHE A 128 5.61 13.41 1.58
N ASP A 129 4.93 12.87 0.58
CA ASP A 129 4.69 13.55 -0.71
C ASP A 129 3.83 14.81 -0.54
N GLN A 130 2.66 14.70 0.10
CA GLN A 130 1.69 15.79 0.17
C GLN A 130 2.04 16.87 1.20
N ALA A 131 2.76 16.51 2.26
CA ALA A 131 3.27 17.46 3.25
C ALA A 131 4.59 18.12 2.79
N SER A 132 5.06 17.86 1.56
CA SER A 132 6.33 18.37 1.03
C SER A 132 7.52 18.07 1.95
N LEU A 133 7.49 16.91 2.60
CA LEU A 133 8.55 16.50 3.51
C LEU A 133 9.74 15.92 2.74
N ARG A 134 9.53 15.44 1.50
CA ARG A 134 10.63 14.98 0.63
C ARG A 134 11.56 16.15 0.28
N LEU A 135 12.85 15.98 0.54
CA LEU A 135 13.87 16.90 0.03
C LEU A 135 13.94 16.83 -1.50
N GLN A 136 14.09 18.00 -2.14
CA GLN A 136 14.51 18.03 -3.53
C GLN A 136 15.96 17.55 -3.63
N SER A 137 16.21 16.60 -4.52
CA SER A 137 17.46 15.84 -4.71
C SER A 137 18.71 16.67 -5.08
N GLY A 138 18.66 17.99 -4.96
CA GLY A 138 19.76 18.90 -5.29
C GLY A 138 20.74 19.15 -4.15
N GLU A 139 20.32 19.02 -2.89
CA GLU A 139 21.14 19.40 -1.72
C GLU A 139 21.66 18.22 -0.88
N TYR A 140 21.09 17.03 -1.05
CA TYR A 140 21.44 15.82 -0.29
C TYR A 140 21.49 14.58 -1.19
N ASP A 141 22.19 13.55 -0.71
CA ASP A 141 22.22 12.24 -1.36
C ASP A 141 20.80 11.67 -1.44
N PHE A 142 20.32 11.50 -2.68
CA PHE A 142 19.00 10.94 -2.99
C PHE A 142 18.77 9.61 -2.27
N TRP A 143 19.81 8.77 -2.16
CA TRP A 143 19.71 7.47 -1.50
C TRP A 143 19.38 7.58 -0.03
N THR A 144 20.07 8.46 0.68
CA THR A 144 19.80 8.72 2.11
C THR A 144 18.36 9.19 2.32
N CYS A 145 17.82 10.02 1.43
CA CYS A 145 16.44 10.51 1.53
C CYS A 145 15.42 9.36 1.39
N VAL A 146 15.61 8.50 0.38
CA VAL A 146 14.71 7.36 0.15
C VAL A 146 14.80 6.35 1.31
N LEU A 147 16.01 6.04 1.81
CA LEU A 147 16.20 5.13 2.95
C LEU A 147 15.44 5.61 4.21
N VAL A 148 15.51 6.91 4.49
CA VAL A 148 14.80 7.50 5.65
C VAL A 148 13.30 7.46 5.44
N GLU A 149 12.81 7.80 4.24
CA GLU A 149 11.38 7.77 3.92
C GLU A 149 10.81 6.34 4.05
N GLU A 150 11.47 5.34 3.46
CA GLU A 150 11.07 3.93 3.58
C GLU A 150 11.05 3.47 5.03
N THR A 151 12.08 3.82 5.80
CA THR A 151 12.12 3.50 7.24
C THR A 151 10.95 4.13 7.98
N ALA A 152 10.65 5.40 7.68
CA ALA A 152 9.52 6.10 8.27
C ALA A 152 8.20 5.44 7.87
N ALA A 153 8.06 5.01 6.61
CA ALA A 153 6.88 4.31 6.11
C ALA A 153 6.64 3.00 6.85
N TYR A 154 7.67 2.19 7.09
CA TYR A 154 7.54 0.99 7.92
C TYR A 154 7.21 1.31 9.39
N VAL A 155 7.89 2.27 10.01
CA VAL A 155 7.73 2.53 11.45
C VAL A 155 6.40 3.22 11.76
N ILE A 156 6.07 4.30 11.04
CA ILE A 156 4.79 5.00 11.19
C ILE A 156 3.65 4.10 10.67
N GLY A 157 3.87 3.38 9.58
CA GLY A 157 2.90 2.44 9.01
C GLY A 157 2.51 1.34 10.00
N ALA A 158 3.46 0.78 10.75
CA ALA A 158 3.19 -0.20 11.80
C ALA A 158 2.30 0.38 12.93
N ASP A 159 2.54 1.63 13.34
CA ASP A 159 1.71 2.30 14.34
C ASP A 159 0.29 2.59 13.81
N VAL A 160 0.17 3.03 12.55
CA VAL A 160 -1.11 3.21 11.85
C VAL A 160 -1.87 1.88 11.78
N ALA A 161 -1.22 0.80 11.35
CA ALA A 161 -1.81 -0.54 11.30
C ALA A 161 -2.31 -1.00 12.67
N GLY A 162 -1.50 -0.80 13.71
CA GLY A 162 -1.86 -1.08 15.11
C GLY A 162 -3.11 -0.32 15.55
N ARG A 163 -3.22 0.98 15.24
CA ARG A 163 -4.39 1.79 15.57
C ARG A 163 -5.64 1.37 14.80
N VAL A 164 -5.52 1.04 13.51
CA VAL A 164 -6.64 0.48 12.74
C VAL A 164 -7.11 -0.84 13.36
N ARG A 165 -6.16 -1.72 13.72
CA ARG A 165 -6.46 -3.01 14.38
C ARG A 165 -7.18 -2.80 15.72
N ALA A 166 -6.72 -1.85 16.54
CA ALA A 166 -7.38 -1.47 17.79
C ALA A 166 -8.79 -0.91 17.56
N GLY A 167 -8.96 -0.03 16.57
CA GLY A 167 -10.27 0.52 16.20
C GLY A 167 -11.27 -0.54 15.71
N ARG A 168 -10.76 -1.66 15.16
CA ARG A 168 -11.54 -2.85 14.78
C ARG A 168 -11.75 -3.85 15.94
N GLY A 169 -11.38 -3.48 17.18
CA GLY A 169 -11.56 -4.30 18.38
C GLY A 169 -10.50 -5.39 18.60
N GLY A 170 -9.40 -5.37 17.84
CA GLY A 170 -8.27 -6.28 18.04
C GLY A 170 -7.15 -5.71 18.91
N ASP A 171 -6.09 -6.49 19.13
CA ASP A 171 -4.91 -6.04 19.87
C ASP A 171 -3.96 -5.26 18.93
N GLY A 172 -4.14 -3.94 18.91
CA GLY A 172 -3.33 -3.05 18.09
C GLY A 172 -1.89 -2.89 18.55
N ALA A 173 -1.64 -2.95 19.86
CA ALA A 173 -0.30 -2.82 20.41
C ALA A 173 0.55 -4.05 20.05
N ALA A 174 -0.01 -5.25 20.21
CA ALA A 174 0.65 -6.49 19.80
C ALA A 174 0.97 -6.51 18.29
N LEU A 175 0.04 -6.02 17.44
CA LEU A 175 0.30 -5.92 16.00
C LEU A 175 1.46 -4.97 15.70
N ARG A 176 1.41 -3.73 16.22
CA ARG A 176 2.48 -2.74 16.01
C ARG A 176 3.84 -3.31 16.43
N ASP A 177 3.92 -3.87 17.63
CA ASP A 177 5.18 -4.36 18.19
C ASP A 177 5.71 -5.55 17.37
N ALA A 178 4.84 -6.44 16.90
CA ALA A 178 5.21 -7.54 16.02
C ALA A 178 5.73 -7.06 14.66
N LEU A 179 5.09 -6.06 14.05
CA LEU A 179 5.52 -5.47 12.77
C LEU A 179 6.87 -4.78 12.91
N LEU A 180 7.06 -3.95 13.93
CA LEU A 180 8.33 -3.26 14.20
C LEU A 180 9.46 -4.25 14.48
N GLN A 181 9.20 -5.28 15.30
CA GLN A 181 10.21 -6.30 15.59
C GLN A 181 10.59 -7.08 14.33
N ARG A 182 9.61 -7.47 13.50
CA ARG A 182 9.84 -8.16 12.23
C ARG A 182 10.71 -7.32 11.30
N TYR A 183 10.36 -6.04 11.12
CA TYR A 183 11.10 -5.13 10.27
C TYR A 183 12.53 -4.89 10.77
N ARG A 184 12.70 -4.60 12.06
CA ARG A 184 14.01 -4.41 12.68
C ARG A 184 14.91 -5.64 12.49
N ARG A 185 14.39 -6.85 12.72
CA ARG A 185 15.14 -8.10 12.50
C ARG A 185 15.51 -8.30 11.03
N ALA A 186 14.63 -7.96 10.11
CA ALA A 186 14.92 -8.02 8.67
C ALA A 186 16.07 -7.07 8.27
N CYS A 187 16.22 -5.94 8.96
CA CYS A 187 17.27 -4.94 8.77
C CYS A 187 18.58 -5.24 9.54
N ASP A 188 18.59 -6.24 10.42
CA ASP A 188 19.76 -6.56 11.24
C ASP A 188 20.72 -7.51 10.49
N ALA A 189 21.83 -6.96 9.99
CA ALA A 189 22.84 -7.74 9.27
C ALA A 189 23.46 -8.89 10.12
N SER A 190 23.33 -8.85 11.44
CA SER A 190 23.77 -9.92 12.34
C SER A 190 22.71 -11.00 12.59
N ASP A 191 21.43 -10.71 12.36
CA ASP A 191 20.35 -11.69 12.50
C ASP A 191 20.43 -12.69 11.34
N ARG A 192 20.49 -13.97 11.67
CA ARG A 192 20.59 -15.07 10.69
C ARG A 192 19.45 -15.05 9.67
N ASP A 193 18.27 -14.61 10.05
CA ASP A 193 17.07 -14.63 9.20
C ASP A 193 16.82 -13.27 8.52
N SER A 194 17.74 -12.32 8.62
CA SER A 194 17.64 -11.01 7.96
C SER A 194 17.73 -11.10 6.44
N ILE A 195 17.26 -10.04 5.77
CA ILE A 195 17.37 -9.97 4.31
C ILE A 195 18.82 -9.87 3.86
N HIS A 196 19.66 -9.18 4.66
CA HIS A 196 21.09 -9.03 4.43
C HIS A 196 21.80 -10.39 4.44
N GLN A 197 21.48 -11.23 5.43
CA GLN A 197 22.01 -12.60 5.48
C GLN A 197 21.43 -13.50 4.37
N PHE A 198 20.19 -13.28 3.95
CA PHE A 198 19.62 -13.97 2.78
C PHE A 198 20.37 -13.62 1.49
N ILE A 199 20.59 -12.33 1.22
CA ILE A 199 21.34 -11.82 0.06
C ILE A 199 22.75 -12.42 0.08
N TRP A 200 23.47 -12.25 1.19
CA TRP A 200 24.85 -12.74 1.33
C TRP A 200 24.95 -14.24 1.08
N ARG A 201 24.07 -15.07 1.67
CA ARG A 201 24.04 -16.52 1.43
C ARG A 201 23.74 -16.87 -0.01
N ARG A 202 22.89 -16.09 -0.69
CA ARG A 202 22.52 -16.34 -2.08
C ARG A 202 23.69 -16.04 -3.01
N MET A 203 24.37 -14.90 -2.80
CA MET A 203 25.59 -14.55 -3.55
C MET A 203 26.72 -15.55 -3.29
N ALA A 204 26.95 -15.92 -2.02
CA ALA A 204 27.98 -16.90 -1.65
C ALA A 204 27.73 -18.28 -2.29
N LYS A 205 26.47 -18.67 -2.51
CA LYS A 205 26.11 -19.95 -3.08
C LYS A 205 26.09 -19.97 -4.62
N PHE A 206 25.69 -18.87 -5.25
CA PHE A 206 25.38 -18.84 -6.69
C PHE A 206 26.22 -17.84 -7.49
N GLY A 207 27.15 -17.11 -6.86
CA GLY A 207 27.98 -16.07 -7.47
C GLY A 207 27.42 -14.66 -7.26
N GLU A 208 28.25 -13.64 -7.52
CA GLU A 208 27.87 -12.22 -7.37
C GLU A 208 26.67 -11.83 -8.25
N ASP A 209 26.56 -12.41 -9.45
CA ASP A 209 25.46 -12.17 -10.40
C ASP A 209 24.15 -12.89 -10.04
N ALA A 210 24.07 -13.54 -8.87
CA ALA A 210 22.90 -14.31 -8.45
C ALA A 210 21.68 -13.43 -8.09
N ILE A 211 21.91 -12.13 -7.90
CA ILE A 211 20.91 -11.13 -7.62
C ILE A 211 21.12 -10.00 -8.62
N ASP A 212 20.04 -9.67 -9.33
CA ASP A 212 20.03 -8.54 -10.24
C ASP A 212 20.35 -7.23 -9.49
N PRO A 213 21.27 -6.37 -9.98
CA PRO A 213 21.68 -5.16 -9.27
C PRO A 213 20.53 -4.18 -8.95
N GLU A 214 19.54 -4.05 -9.84
CA GLU A 214 18.37 -3.19 -9.58
C GLU A 214 17.52 -3.78 -8.45
N ARG A 215 17.41 -5.11 -8.40
CA ARG A 215 16.75 -5.82 -7.29
C ARG A 215 17.52 -5.70 -5.98
N GLU A 216 18.83 -5.82 -5.98
CA GLU A 216 19.66 -5.61 -4.78
C GLU A 216 19.49 -4.19 -4.25
N LEU A 217 19.48 -3.20 -5.14
CA LEU A 217 19.25 -1.80 -4.82
C LEU A 217 17.86 -1.59 -4.22
N GLY A 218 16.82 -2.15 -4.86
CA GLY A 218 15.46 -2.13 -4.33
C GLY A 218 15.38 -2.74 -2.93
N ILE A 219 16.01 -3.89 -2.69
CA ILE A 219 16.03 -4.51 -1.36
C ILE A 219 16.77 -3.63 -0.36
N SER A 220 17.93 -3.07 -0.73
CA SER A 220 18.75 -2.26 0.18
C SER A 220 18.03 -0.98 0.62
N ILE A 221 17.19 -0.42 -0.23
CA ILE A 221 16.33 0.73 0.07
C ILE A 221 15.26 0.39 1.13
N HIS A 222 14.61 -0.76 0.99
CA HIS A 222 13.53 -1.16 1.90
C HIS A 222 14.03 -1.79 3.19
N PHE A 223 15.30 -2.21 3.24
CA PHE A 223 15.88 -2.87 4.41
C PHE A 223 17.24 -2.23 4.75
N PRO A 224 17.23 -1.04 5.39
CA PRO A 224 18.43 -0.34 5.79
C PRO A 224 19.09 -1.04 7.01
N SER A 225 19.85 -0.30 7.80
CA SER A 225 20.43 -0.81 9.05
C SER A 225 19.40 -0.80 10.19
N ALA A 226 19.47 -1.81 11.06
CA ALA A 226 18.66 -1.86 12.29
C ALA A 226 18.84 -0.61 13.19
N SER A 227 20.00 0.05 13.16
CA SER A 227 20.23 1.30 13.89
C SER A 227 19.39 2.46 13.36
N LEU A 228 19.17 2.55 12.04
CA LEU A 228 18.29 3.57 11.46
C LEU A 228 16.83 3.32 11.87
N VAL A 229 16.40 2.06 11.87
CA VAL A 229 15.06 1.66 12.36
C VAL A 229 14.87 2.11 13.81
N ASP A 230 15.87 1.92 14.66
CA ASP A 230 15.82 2.32 16.08
C ASP A 230 15.75 3.83 16.27
N GLU A 231 16.51 4.59 15.49
CA GLU A 231 16.49 6.06 15.57
C GLU A 231 15.12 6.60 15.13
N VAL A 232 14.57 6.10 14.03
CA VAL A 232 13.24 6.49 13.54
C VAL A 232 12.15 6.08 14.54
N ALA A 233 12.22 4.87 15.11
CA ALA A 233 11.30 4.42 16.14
C ALA A 233 11.37 5.27 17.41
N ALA A 234 12.56 5.70 17.83
CA ALA A 234 12.73 6.59 18.96
C ALA A 234 12.06 7.96 18.71
N ILE A 235 12.22 8.53 17.51
CA ILE A 235 11.52 9.78 17.14
C ILE A 235 10.00 9.58 17.19
N CYS A 236 9.49 8.50 16.59
CA CYS A 236 8.06 8.19 16.58
C CYS A 236 7.51 7.98 18.00
N SER A 237 8.30 7.44 18.93
CA SER A 237 7.86 7.24 20.32
C SER A 237 7.56 8.54 21.08
N SER A 238 8.04 9.68 20.59
CA SER A 238 7.83 11.00 21.19
C SER A 238 6.53 11.70 20.76
N SER A 239 5.86 11.20 19.71
CA SER A 239 4.63 11.78 19.18
C SER A 239 3.64 10.71 18.72
N HIS A 240 2.41 10.80 19.21
CA HIS A 240 1.30 10.00 18.69
C HIS A 240 0.65 10.59 17.44
N ASP A 241 1.04 11.77 16.96
CA ASP A 241 0.56 12.29 15.68
C ASP A 241 1.49 11.83 14.54
N PRO A 242 1.00 11.03 13.56
CA PRO A 242 1.80 10.58 12.41
C PRO A 242 2.42 11.72 11.61
N HIS A 243 1.71 12.84 11.43
CA HIS A 243 2.25 14.00 10.71
C HIS A 243 3.40 14.67 11.49
N ALA A 244 3.22 14.90 12.79
CA ALA A 244 4.29 15.43 13.63
C ALA A 244 5.49 14.47 13.71
N ALA A 245 5.27 13.16 13.75
CA ALA A 245 6.35 12.16 13.71
C ALA A 245 7.11 12.22 12.38
N ALA A 246 6.40 12.24 11.25
CA ALA A 246 7.00 12.39 9.92
C ALA A 246 7.79 13.70 9.79
N SER A 247 7.23 14.82 10.29
CA SER A 247 7.91 16.12 10.31
C SER A 247 9.16 16.14 11.20
N ALA A 248 9.13 15.42 12.32
CA ALA A 248 10.27 15.32 13.23
C ALA A 248 11.40 14.45 12.63
N ILE A 249 11.06 13.34 11.97
CA ILE A 249 12.01 12.54 11.19
C ILE A 249 12.62 13.42 10.09
N ALA A 250 11.75 14.14 9.36
CA ALA A 250 12.16 15.05 8.31
C ALA A 250 13.18 16.08 8.82
N GLY A 251 12.84 16.85 9.85
CA GLY A 251 13.73 17.85 10.42
C GLY A 251 15.03 17.28 11.01
N ARG A 252 15.03 16.02 11.47
CA ARG A 252 16.21 15.35 12.02
C ARG A 252 17.24 14.99 10.95
N PHE A 253 16.77 14.43 9.83
CA PHE A 253 17.63 13.91 8.75
C PHE A 253 17.83 14.92 7.61
N TRP A 254 16.97 15.93 7.53
CA TRP A 254 16.96 16.98 6.52
C TRP A 254 17.03 18.36 7.19
N PRO A 255 18.12 18.68 7.90
CA PRO A 255 18.25 20.02 8.45
C PRO A 255 18.15 21.04 7.31
N THR A 256 17.37 22.10 7.52
CA THR A 256 17.33 23.24 6.60
C THR A 256 18.77 23.61 6.23
N PRO A 257 19.12 23.83 4.95
CA PRO A 257 20.46 24.24 4.59
C PRO A 257 20.86 25.41 5.48
N THR A 258 21.97 25.24 6.23
CA THR A 258 22.61 26.36 6.91
C THR A 258 22.83 27.41 5.82
N PRO A 259 22.30 28.64 5.95
CA PRO A 259 22.50 29.66 4.94
C PRO A 259 24.01 29.74 4.69
N THR A 260 24.44 29.39 3.49
CA THR A 260 25.81 29.69 3.11
C THR A 260 25.91 31.21 3.16
N PRO A 261 26.91 31.80 3.85
CA PRO A 261 27.06 33.24 3.84
C PRO A 261 27.13 33.67 2.37
N ASP A 262 26.12 34.41 1.93
CA ASP A 262 26.16 35.04 0.63
C ASP A 262 27.34 36.02 0.67
N PRO A 263 28.43 35.80 -0.09
CA PRO A 263 29.57 36.70 -0.06
C PRO A 263 29.18 38.13 -0.49
N ASP A 264 28.02 38.29 -1.14
CA ASP A 264 27.48 39.57 -1.58
C ASP A 264 26.53 40.22 -0.54
N ARG A 265 26.17 39.52 0.55
CA ARG A 265 25.27 40.03 1.61
C ARG A 265 25.65 39.59 3.04
N PRO A 266 26.81 40.03 3.56
CA PRO A 266 27.32 39.60 4.87
C PRO A 266 26.52 40.09 6.10
N TRP A 267 25.45 40.88 5.92
CA TRP A 267 24.67 41.50 7.01
C TRP A 267 23.27 40.89 7.22
N LEU A 268 22.94 39.79 6.55
CA LEU A 268 21.71 39.01 6.79
C LEU A 268 21.93 37.81 7.73
N GLN A 269 22.92 37.92 8.62
CA GLN A 269 23.15 37.00 9.73
C GLN A 269 22.67 37.63 11.05
#